data_AF-R0J186-F1
#
_entry.id   AF-R0J186-F1
#
_cell.length_a   1.000
_cell.length_b   1.000
_cell.length_c   1.000
_cell.angle_alpha   90.00
_cell.angle_beta   90.00
_cell.angle_gamma   90.00
#
_symmetry.space_group_name_H-M   'P 1'
#
loop_
_entity.id
_entity.type
_entity.pdbx_description
1 polymer ?
#
loop_
_entity_poly.entity_id
_entity_poly.type
_entity_poly.pdbx_seq_one_letter_code
_entity_poly.pdbx_strand_id
1 'polypeptide(L)'
;MTAAAIDPLVPIVFDATKAEEVMDEIVEAIGTDTTKLRMTIEVIYHRAMQSEHWADMAVKLLAMLSERIPQTLSDPDIALDKNGVAFVGPRLVRRYLFTRIQSDFDADIQKPSWSVPLVHFLYGLSRTMTQSLRMSYRVQTQIISKMAKSDHLFVETNMELFLLFVSWLGPNLDKEQDKDAILTDVLLGVRERADLESTLMRLAVVGLVRLREDGWPSEDL
;
A
#
# COMPACT_ATOMS: atom_id res chain seq x y z
N MET A 1 6.92 20.50 15.57
CA MET A 1 5.51 20.38 16.02
C MET A 1 4.77 19.18 15.42
N THR A 2 5.28 18.51 14.39
CA THR A 2 4.51 17.50 13.63
C THR A 2 4.38 16.12 14.29
N ALA A 3 5.42 15.62 14.99
CA ALA A 3 5.34 14.30 15.63
C ALA A 3 4.38 14.28 16.85
N ALA A 4 4.47 15.30 17.72
CA ALA A 4 3.67 15.39 18.95
C ALA A 4 2.16 15.54 18.70
N ALA A 5 1.74 16.02 17.53
CA ALA A 5 0.34 16.12 17.14
C ALA A 5 -0.24 14.76 16.67
N ILE A 6 0.61 13.83 16.24
CA ILE A 6 0.20 12.50 15.75
C ILE A 6 0.19 11.46 16.89
N ASP A 7 1.03 11.65 17.92
CA ASP A 7 1.10 10.78 19.10
C ASP A 7 -0.23 10.52 19.86
N PRO A 8 -1.19 11.47 19.97
CA PRO A 8 -2.46 11.22 20.67
C PRO A 8 -3.45 10.38 19.86
N LEU A 9 -3.20 10.16 18.56
CA LEU A 9 -4.05 9.31 17.72
C LEU A 9 -3.71 7.85 18.02
N VAL A 10 -4.55 7.17 18.80
CA VAL A 10 -4.35 5.74 19.14
C VAL A 10 -5.25 4.89 18.23
N PRO A 11 -4.77 3.79 17.63
CA PRO A 11 -5.54 2.94 16.71
C PRO A 11 -6.83 2.35 17.30
N ILE A 12 -6.97 2.34 18.63
CA ILE A 12 -8.02 1.60 19.35
C ILE A 12 -9.35 2.37 19.38
N VAL A 13 -9.34 3.70 19.23
CA VAL A 13 -10.57 4.51 19.11
C VAL A 13 -10.31 5.63 18.09
N PHE A 14 -10.68 5.40 16.82
CA PHE A 14 -10.69 6.47 15.83
C PHE A 14 -11.88 7.40 16.11
N ASP A 15 -11.61 8.50 16.78
CA ASP A 15 -12.53 9.63 16.84
C ASP A 15 -12.35 10.46 15.56
N ALA A 16 -13.28 10.31 14.63
CA ALA A 16 -13.24 10.99 13.33
C ALA A 16 -13.21 12.51 13.50
N THR A 17 -14.01 13.06 14.42
CA THR A 17 -14.08 14.50 14.66
C THR A 17 -12.75 15.03 15.19
N LYS A 18 -12.17 14.36 16.18
CA LYS A 18 -10.85 14.74 16.71
C LYS A 18 -9.74 14.60 15.67
N ALA A 19 -9.81 13.57 14.82
CA ALA A 19 -8.82 13.37 13.76
C ALA A 19 -8.92 14.44 12.66
N GLU A 20 -10.14 14.92 12.35
CA GLU A 20 -10.36 16.03 11.43
C GLU A 20 -9.83 17.35 11.99
N GLU A 21 -10.12 17.68 13.26
CA GLU A 21 -9.60 18.88 13.93
C GLU A 21 -8.06 18.92 13.92
N VAL A 22 -7.43 17.81 14.33
CA VAL A 22 -5.96 17.68 14.31
C VAL A 22 -5.42 17.79 12.87
N MET A 23 -6.13 17.26 11.88
CA MET A 23 -5.70 17.35 10.49
C MET A 23 -5.77 18.79 9.96
N ASP A 24 -6.79 19.54 10.32
CA ASP A 24 -6.94 20.94 9.93
C ASP A 24 -5.80 21.79 10.54
N GLU A 25 -5.46 21.58 11.81
CA GLU A 25 -4.29 22.20 12.45
C GLU A 25 -2.98 21.84 11.75
N ILE A 26 -2.80 20.56 11.37
CA ILE A 26 -1.62 20.10 10.63
C ILE A 26 -1.52 20.79 9.28
N VAL A 27 -2.63 20.89 8.53
CA VAL A 27 -2.68 21.51 7.21
C VAL A 27 -2.40 23.02 7.30
N GLU A 28 -2.95 23.70 8.31
CA GLU A 28 -2.64 25.10 8.61
C GLU A 28 -1.15 25.28 8.92
N ALA A 29 -0.58 24.41 9.75
CA ALA A 29 0.84 24.45 10.10
C ALA A 29 1.78 24.17 8.91
N ILE A 30 1.33 23.33 7.95
CA ILE A 30 2.02 23.09 6.68
C ILE A 30 2.00 24.37 5.83
N GLY A 31 0.83 24.98 5.64
CA GLY A 31 0.68 26.17 4.80
C GLY A 31 1.21 25.93 3.38
N THR A 32 2.24 26.67 2.98
CA THR A 32 2.93 26.51 1.69
C THR A 32 4.27 25.78 1.77
N ASP A 33 4.62 25.26 2.94
CA ASP A 33 5.91 24.61 3.19
C ASP A 33 5.87 23.12 2.80
N THR A 34 6.43 22.81 1.64
CA THR A 34 6.49 21.45 1.10
C THR A 34 7.41 20.53 1.91
N THR A 35 8.34 21.08 2.69
CA THR A 35 9.19 20.32 3.61
C THR A 35 8.37 19.81 4.79
N LYS A 36 7.52 20.66 5.37
CA LYS A 36 6.58 20.23 6.42
C LYS A 36 5.59 19.18 5.91
N LEU A 37 5.06 19.34 4.69
CA LEU A 37 4.21 18.32 4.08
C LEU A 37 4.93 16.97 3.99
N ARG A 38 6.17 16.96 3.49
CA ARG A 38 6.98 15.75 3.39
C ARG A 38 7.21 15.12 4.77
N MET A 39 7.59 15.92 5.77
CA MET A 39 7.78 15.43 7.14
C MET A 39 6.50 14.83 7.73
N THR A 40 5.34 15.44 7.51
CA THR A 40 4.05 14.92 7.98
C THR A 40 3.74 13.56 7.34
N ILE A 41 3.93 13.42 6.03
CA ILE A 41 3.74 12.14 5.32
C ILE A 41 4.69 11.07 5.88
N GLU A 42 5.96 11.42 6.08
CA GLU A 42 6.97 10.50 6.65
C GLU A 42 6.63 10.07 8.07
N VAL A 43 6.12 10.96 8.93
CA VAL A 43 5.72 10.59 10.30
C VAL A 43 4.53 9.63 10.28
N ILE A 44 3.50 9.92 9.48
CA ILE A 44 2.33 9.02 9.36
C ILE A 44 2.76 7.65 8.81
N TYR A 45 3.58 7.64 7.77
CA TYR A 45 4.09 6.42 7.17
C TYR A 45 4.99 5.64 8.13
N HIS A 46 5.93 6.29 8.82
CA HIS A 46 6.79 5.64 9.81
C HIS A 46 5.98 4.98 10.92
N ARG A 47 4.90 5.63 11.37
CA ARG A 47 3.98 5.07 12.35
C ARG A 47 3.27 3.82 11.82
N ALA A 48 2.85 3.83 10.55
CA ALA A 48 2.30 2.65 9.87
C ALA A 48 3.30 1.48 9.81
N MET A 49 4.59 1.77 9.64
CA MET A 49 5.64 0.74 9.56
C MET A 49 5.98 0.11 10.91
N GLN A 50 5.54 0.70 12.03
CA GLN A 50 5.79 0.15 13.37
C GLN A 50 4.83 -1.00 13.74
N SER A 51 3.64 -1.06 13.14
CA SER A 51 2.64 -2.11 13.42
C SER A 51 1.57 -2.14 12.33
N GLU A 52 1.17 -3.34 11.92
CA GLU A 52 0.08 -3.56 10.95
C GLU A 52 -1.26 -2.93 11.37
N HIS A 53 -1.52 -2.79 12.68
CA HIS A 53 -2.75 -2.17 13.21
C HIS A 53 -2.85 -0.68 12.88
N TRP A 54 -1.73 -0.04 12.53
CA TRP A 54 -1.70 1.35 12.11
C TRP A 54 -1.99 1.54 10.62
N ALA A 55 -1.99 0.47 9.81
CA ALA A 55 -2.12 0.58 8.35
C ALA A 55 -3.38 1.35 7.94
N ASP A 56 -4.55 0.93 8.42
CA ASP A 56 -5.83 1.54 8.05
C ASP A 56 -5.94 2.98 8.58
N MET A 57 -5.46 3.24 9.80
CA MET A 57 -5.41 4.59 10.38
C MET A 57 -4.53 5.52 9.56
N ALA A 58 -3.32 5.07 9.22
CA ALA A 58 -2.37 5.86 8.45
C ALA A 58 -2.91 6.18 7.05
N VAL A 59 -3.57 5.22 6.40
CA VAL A 59 -4.22 5.46 5.11
C VAL A 59 -5.35 6.49 5.23
N LYS A 60 -6.17 6.44 6.28
CA LYS A 60 -7.19 7.46 6.55
C LYS A 60 -6.60 8.85 6.80
N LEU A 61 -5.53 8.94 7.60
CA LEU A 61 -4.84 10.20 7.86
C LEU A 61 -4.22 10.78 6.58
N LEU A 62 -3.58 9.95 5.76
CA LEU A 62 -3.05 10.37 4.47
C LEU A 62 -4.16 10.81 3.51
N ALA A 63 -5.31 10.14 3.53
CA ALA A 63 -6.49 10.52 2.75
C ALA A 63 -6.98 11.91 3.14
N MET A 64 -7.20 12.14 4.45
CA MET A 64 -7.62 13.44 4.96
C MET A 64 -6.61 14.55 4.64
N LEU A 65 -5.32 14.27 4.78
CA LEU A 65 -4.24 15.19 4.39
C LEU A 65 -4.31 15.49 2.89
N SER A 66 -4.47 14.46 2.05
CA SER A 66 -4.53 14.62 0.60
C SER A 66 -5.73 15.44 0.14
N GLU A 67 -6.85 15.39 0.85
CA GLU A 67 -8.09 16.10 0.49
C GLU A 67 -8.06 17.56 0.94
N ARG A 68 -7.31 17.88 2.00
CA ARG A 68 -7.25 19.22 2.62
C ARG A 68 -6.09 20.09 2.15
N ILE A 69 -5.02 19.50 1.61
CA ILE A 69 -3.88 20.26 1.12
C ILE A 69 -4.29 21.17 -0.06
N PRO A 70 -3.78 22.42 -0.13
CA PRO A 70 -4.09 23.33 -1.23
C PRO A 70 -3.79 22.72 -2.60
N GLN A 71 -4.75 22.81 -3.53
CA GLN A 71 -4.62 22.31 -4.90
C GLN A 71 -3.50 23.00 -5.69
N THR A 72 -3.07 24.17 -5.23
CA THR A 72 -2.01 24.98 -5.83
C THR A 72 -0.64 24.72 -5.23
N LEU A 73 -0.54 23.95 -4.13
CA LEU A 73 0.74 23.66 -3.49
C LEU A 73 1.61 22.81 -4.43
N SER A 74 2.79 23.31 -4.77
CA SER A 74 3.75 22.65 -5.67
C SER A 74 5.13 22.64 -5.03
N ASP A 75 5.88 21.56 -5.24
CA ASP A 75 7.30 21.50 -4.88
C ASP A 75 8.17 21.72 -6.14
N PRO A 76 8.95 22.81 -6.24
CA PRO A 76 9.83 23.04 -7.38
C PRO A 76 10.97 22.03 -7.49
N ASP A 77 11.34 21.36 -6.39
CA ASP A 77 12.42 20.36 -6.38
C ASP A 77 11.97 18.99 -6.91
N ILE A 78 10.65 18.80 -7.08
CA ILE A 78 10.10 17.58 -7.67
C ILE A 78 10.06 17.72 -9.19
N ALA A 79 10.72 16.78 -9.87
CA ALA A 79 10.68 16.67 -11.32
C ALA A 79 9.23 16.56 -11.84
N LEU A 80 8.97 17.23 -12.95
CA LEU A 80 7.69 17.19 -13.67
C LEU A 80 7.34 15.76 -14.06
N ASP A 81 6.06 15.49 -14.26
CA ASP A 81 5.64 14.21 -14.81
C ASP A 81 6.10 14.03 -16.28
N LYS A 82 5.84 12.84 -16.82
CA LYS A 82 6.19 12.48 -18.20
C LYS A 82 5.59 13.41 -19.28
N ASN A 83 4.57 14.21 -18.93
CA ASN A 83 3.91 15.15 -19.82
C ASN A 83 4.35 16.60 -19.55
N GLY A 84 5.35 16.82 -18.68
CA GLY A 84 5.81 18.15 -18.28
C GLY A 84 4.87 18.86 -17.30
N VAL A 85 3.99 18.15 -16.61
CA VAL A 85 3.05 18.75 -15.64
C VAL A 85 3.60 18.62 -14.23
N ALA A 86 3.55 19.73 -13.48
CA ALA A 86 3.96 19.77 -12.08
C ALA A 86 3.03 18.93 -11.20
N PHE A 87 3.60 18.33 -10.16
CA PHE A 87 2.82 17.66 -9.13
C PHE A 87 2.32 18.70 -8.14
N VAL A 88 1.00 18.88 -8.09
CA VAL A 88 0.35 19.85 -7.20
C VAL A 88 -0.68 19.19 -6.28
N GLY A 89 -0.85 19.76 -5.08
CA GLY A 89 -1.86 19.35 -4.10
C GLY A 89 -1.90 17.83 -3.85
N PRO A 90 -3.04 17.16 -4.05
CA PRO A 90 -3.17 15.70 -3.88
C PRO A 90 -2.16 14.88 -4.69
N ARG A 91 -1.77 15.35 -5.89
CA ARG A 91 -0.78 14.66 -6.73
C ARG A 91 0.63 14.75 -6.13
N LEU A 92 0.94 15.84 -5.43
CA LEU A 92 2.20 16.01 -4.71
C LEU A 92 2.27 15.05 -3.51
N VAL A 93 1.19 14.94 -2.73
CA VAL A 93 1.07 13.97 -1.63
C VAL A 93 1.32 12.54 -2.14
N ARG A 94 0.64 12.16 -3.22
CA ARG A 94 0.86 10.87 -3.89
C ARG A 94 2.32 10.68 -4.28
N ARG A 95 2.94 11.69 -4.89
CA ARG A 95 4.32 11.60 -5.39
C ARG A 95 5.30 11.34 -4.25
N TYR A 96 5.20 12.05 -3.14
CA TYR A 96 6.03 11.82 -1.96
C TYR A 96 5.83 10.41 -1.41
N LEU A 97 4.57 10.04 -1.14
CA LEU A 97 4.24 8.76 -0.52
C LEU A 97 4.69 7.57 -1.39
N PHE A 98 4.35 7.55 -2.68
CA PHE A 98 4.67 6.41 -3.55
C PHE A 98 6.17 6.29 -3.86
N THR A 99 6.92 7.40 -3.82
CA THR A 99 8.38 7.35 -3.94
C THR A 99 8.99 6.64 -2.73
N ARG A 100 8.51 6.96 -1.52
CA ARG A 100 8.94 6.31 -0.29
C ARG A 100 8.56 4.83 -0.26
N ILE A 101 7.30 4.50 -0.53
CA ILE A 101 6.79 3.13 -0.58
C ILE A 101 7.59 2.28 -1.58
N GLN A 102 7.84 2.81 -2.78
CA GLN A 102 8.59 2.07 -3.79
C GLN A 102 10.00 1.72 -3.29
N SER A 103 10.71 2.70 -2.71
CA SER A 103 12.04 2.47 -2.15
C SER A 103 12.03 1.43 -1.04
N ASP A 104 11.08 1.51 -0.12
CA ASP A 104 11.00 0.57 1.01
C ASP A 104 10.58 -0.83 0.56
N PHE A 105 9.62 -0.95 -0.34
CA PHE A 105 9.21 -2.24 -0.91
C PHE A 105 10.33 -2.91 -1.70
N ASP A 106 11.05 -2.16 -2.53
CA ASP A 106 12.17 -2.70 -3.30
C ASP A 106 13.31 -3.17 -2.40
N ALA A 107 13.54 -2.52 -1.26
CA ALA A 107 14.49 -2.99 -0.26
C ALA A 107 13.96 -4.18 0.55
N ASP A 108 12.68 -4.20 0.88
CA ASP A 108 12.04 -5.21 1.73
C ASP A 108 11.92 -6.56 1.03
N ILE A 109 11.60 -6.57 -0.26
CA ILE A 109 11.42 -7.79 -1.03
C ILE A 109 12.71 -8.61 -1.21
N GLN A 110 13.86 -7.98 -0.98
CA GLN A 110 15.20 -8.58 -1.01
C GLN A 110 15.60 -9.17 0.36
N LYS A 111 14.77 -9.03 1.39
CA LYS A 111 15.05 -9.57 2.73
C LYS A 111 14.50 -10.99 2.87
N PRO A 112 15.10 -11.83 3.72
CA PRO A 112 14.55 -13.13 4.09
C PRO A 112 13.18 -13.05 4.79
N SER A 113 12.89 -11.92 5.44
CA SER A 113 11.65 -11.68 6.19
C SER A 113 11.04 -10.37 5.74
N TRP A 114 9.84 -10.42 5.15
CA TRP A 114 9.12 -9.24 4.67
C TRP A 114 8.37 -8.54 5.80
N SER A 115 8.22 -7.23 5.66
CA SER A 115 7.52 -6.37 6.59
C SER A 115 6.01 -6.59 6.51
N VAL A 116 5.44 -7.25 7.52
CA VAL A 116 3.97 -7.38 7.68
C VAL A 116 3.27 -6.01 7.65
N PRO A 117 3.73 -4.98 8.38
CA PRO A 117 3.09 -3.67 8.33
C PRO A 117 3.10 -3.03 6.94
N LEU A 118 4.15 -3.24 6.15
CA LEU A 118 4.22 -2.73 4.78
C LEU A 118 3.18 -3.40 3.88
N VAL A 119 3.03 -4.73 3.95
CA VAL A 119 2.05 -5.48 3.16
C VAL A 119 0.62 -5.05 3.51
N HIS A 120 0.31 -4.88 4.80
CA HIS A 120 -0.98 -4.35 5.26
C HIS A 120 -1.22 -2.91 4.80
N PHE A 121 -0.21 -2.04 4.85
CA PHE A 121 -0.33 -0.66 4.39
C PHE A 121 -0.57 -0.57 2.88
N LEU A 122 0.13 -1.40 2.08
CA LEU A 122 -0.13 -1.53 0.65
C LEU A 122 -1.58 -1.97 0.40
N TYR A 123 -2.09 -2.95 1.14
CA TYR A 123 -3.50 -3.35 1.02
C TYR A 123 -4.46 -2.23 1.44
N GLY A 124 -4.15 -1.46 2.48
CA GLY A 124 -4.92 -0.25 2.82
C GLY A 124 -5.01 0.74 1.65
N LEU A 125 -3.91 0.95 0.94
CA LEU A 125 -3.86 1.83 -0.24
C LEU A 125 -4.57 1.25 -1.48
N SER A 126 -4.77 -0.06 -1.60
CA SER A 126 -5.57 -0.60 -2.73
C SER A 126 -7.07 -0.35 -2.53
N ARG A 127 -7.55 -0.38 -1.29
CA ARG A 127 -8.97 -0.26 -0.94
C ARG A 127 -9.45 1.16 -0.61
N THR A 128 -8.53 2.11 -0.42
CA THR A 128 -8.91 3.49 -0.12
C THR A 128 -9.83 4.10 -1.19
N MET A 129 -10.79 4.93 -0.75
CA MET A 129 -11.68 5.68 -1.64
C MET A 129 -11.05 6.94 -2.21
N THR A 130 -9.97 7.43 -1.58
CA THR A 130 -9.25 8.63 -2.02
C THR A 130 -8.42 8.33 -3.28
N GLN A 131 -8.91 8.77 -4.43
CA GLN A 131 -8.35 8.46 -5.75
C GLN A 131 -6.88 8.85 -5.90
N SER A 132 -6.44 9.95 -5.27
CA SER A 132 -5.04 10.39 -5.30
C SER A 132 -4.11 9.39 -4.63
N LEU A 133 -4.59 8.58 -3.68
CA LEU A 133 -3.79 7.60 -2.94
C LEU A 133 -3.98 6.17 -3.43
N ARG A 134 -5.13 5.88 -4.05
CA ARG A 134 -5.46 4.51 -4.50
C ARG A 134 -4.36 3.93 -5.40
N MET A 135 -3.93 2.71 -5.12
CA MET A 135 -3.02 1.99 -6.00
C MET A 135 -3.73 1.62 -7.30
N SER A 136 -3.16 1.99 -8.45
CA SER A 136 -3.66 1.53 -9.74
C SER A 136 -3.45 0.03 -9.91
N TYR A 137 -4.28 -0.62 -10.74
CA TYR A 137 -4.10 -2.01 -11.16
C TYR A 137 -2.64 -2.37 -11.51
N ARG A 138 -1.96 -1.49 -12.27
CA ARG A 138 -0.56 -1.70 -12.67
C ARG A 138 0.39 -1.82 -11.48
N VAL A 139 0.20 -1.00 -10.45
CA VAL A 139 1.06 -1.03 -9.25
C VAL A 139 0.77 -2.29 -8.44
N GLN A 140 -0.51 -2.64 -8.28
CA GLN A 140 -0.94 -3.86 -7.58
C GLN A 140 -0.32 -5.12 -8.20
N THR A 141 -0.43 -5.26 -9.52
CA THR A 141 0.14 -6.40 -10.26
C THR A 141 1.67 -6.41 -10.27
N GLN A 142 2.32 -5.25 -10.30
CA GLN A 142 3.78 -5.15 -10.17
C GLN A 142 4.26 -5.63 -8.79
N ILE A 143 3.56 -5.28 -7.71
CA ILE A 143 3.86 -5.74 -6.35
C ILE A 143 3.71 -7.26 -6.28
N ILE A 144 2.55 -7.79 -6.69
CA ILE A 144 2.28 -9.24 -6.71
C ILE A 144 3.35 -9.98 -7.52
N SER A 145 3.69 -9.47 -8.71
CA SER A 145 4.71 -10.08 -9.56
C SER A 145 6.10 -10.06 -8.92
N LYS A 146 6.46 -8.99 -8.20
CA LYS A 146 7.74 -8.89 -7.49
C LYS A 146 7.79 -9.85 -6.29
N MET A 147 6.71 -9.95 -5.52
CA MET A 147 6.59 -10.94 -4.45
C MET A 147 6.74 -12.37 -4.97
N ALA A 148 6.00 -12.69 -6.03
CA ALA A 148 6.02 -14.00 -6.68
C ALA A 148 7.37 -14.39 -7.30
N LYS A 149 8.22 -13.41 -7.65
CA LYS A 149 9.55 -13.60 -8.23
C LYS A 149 10.69 -13.51 -7.23
N SER A 150 10.41 -13.12 -5.98
CA SER A 150 11.45 -13.01 -4.96
C SER A 150 12.04 -14.38 -4.65
N ASP A 151 13.36 -14.45 -4.52
CA ASP A 151 14.08 -15.64 -4.05
C ASP A 151 13.73 -16.01 -2.61
N HIS A 152 13.15 -15.08 -1.85
CA HIS A 152 12.73 -15.26 -0.47
C HIS A 152 11.24 -15.62 -0.31
N LEU A 153 10.50 -15.85 -1.39
CA LEU A 153 9.06 -16.15 -1.33
C LEU A 153 8.72 -17.32 -0.38
N PHE A 154 9.50 -18.39 -0.40
CA PHE A 154 9.26 -19.60 0.42
C PHE A 154 10.03 -19.59 1.75
N VAL A 155 10.51 -18.43 2.19
CA VAL A 155 11.24 -18.25 3.45
C VAL A 155 10.31 -17.71 4.52
N GLU A 156 10.40 -18.28 5.73
CA GLU A 156 9.63 -17.84 6.91
C GLU A 156 8.12 -17.68 6.60
N THR A 157 7.56 -16.50 6.89
CA THR A 157 6.14 -16.16 6.72
C THR A 157 5.87 -15.43 5.40
N ASN A 158 6.85 -15.30 4.50
CA ASN A 158 6.69 -14.53 3.26
C ASN A 158 5.64 -15.14 2.35
N MET A 159 5.55 -16.47 2.33
CA MET A 159 4.53 -17.18 1.56
C MET A 159 3.13 -16.87 2.11
N GLU A 160 2.97 -16.82 3.42
CA GLU A 160 1.69 -16.46 4.06
C GLU A 160 1.29 -15.02 3.71
N LEU A 161 2.24 -14.09 3.76
CA LEU A 161 2.01 -12.70 3.33
C LEU A 161 1.65 -12.59 1.85
N PHE A 162 2.30 -13.37 0.99
CA PHE A 162 1.96 -13.42 -0.44
C PHE A 162 0.56 -13.95 -0.67
N LEU A 163 0.21 -15.09 -0.06
CA LEU A 163 -1.13 -15.69 -0.16
C LEU A 163 -2.21 -14.72 0.31
N LEU A 164 -1.97 -14.08 1.45
CA LEU A 164 -2.86 -13.09 2.03
C LEU A 164 -3.04 -11.90 1.09
N PHE A 165 -1.95 -11.32 0.61
CA PHE A 165 -1.99 -10.18 -0.30
C PHE A 165 -2.68 -10.49 -1.63
N VAL A 166 -2.45 -11.67 -2.20
CA VAL A 166 -3.16 -12.10 -3.41
C VAL A 166 -4.64 -12.34 -3.13
N SER A 167 -5.00 -12.95 -1.99
CA SER A 167 -6.41 -13.15 -1.64
C SER A 167 -7.17 -11.84 -1.45
N TRP A 168 -6.50 -10.80 -0.96
CA TRP A 168 -7.06 -9.46 -0.81
C TRP A 168 -7.25 -8.71 -2.13
N LEU A 169 -6.36 -8.88 -3.10
CA LEU A 169 -6.40 -8.12 -4.35
C LEU A 169 -7.06 -8.88 -5.50
N GLY A 170 -6.93 -10.21 -5.52
CA GLY A 170 -7.45 -11.12 -6.53
C GLY A 170 -8.88 -10.82 -6.97
N PRO A 171 -9.85 -10.67 -6.04
CA PRO A 171 -11.24 -10.37 -6.40
C PRO A 171 -11.42 -9.12 -7.26
N ASN A 172 -10.61 -8.09 -7.01
CA ASN A 172 -10.69 -6.83 -7.75
C ASN A 172 -9.87 -6.88 -9.04
N LEU A 173 -8.76 -7.60 -9.05
CA LEU A 173 -7.93 -7.76 -10.24
C LEU A 173 -8.64 -8.58 -11.33
N ASP A 174 -9.38 -9.62 -10.95
CA ASP A 174 -10.11 -10.49 -11.89
C ASP A 174 -11.41 -9.85 -12.44
N LYS A 175 -11.95 -8.84 -11.77
CA LYS A 175 -13.10 -8.06 -12.27
C LYS A 175 -12.74 -7.14 -13.44
N GLU A 176 -11.47 -6.79 -13.62
CA GLU A 176 -11.04 -5.95 -14.74
C GLU A 176 -10.92 -6.82 -16.03
N GLN A 177 -11.90 -6.68 -16.93
CA GLN A 177 -12.31 -7.62 -18.00
C GLN A 177 -11.28 -8.06 -19.07
N ASP A 178 -10.00 -7.68 -18.99
CA ASP A 178 -8.95 -8.04 -19.96
C ASP A 178 -7.60 -8.38 -19.29
N LYS A 179 -7.63 -8.65 -17.98
CA LYS A 179 -6.45 -8.56 -17.11
C LYS A 179 -6.20 -9.79 -16.24
N ASP A 180 -6.94 -10.85 -16.51
CA ASP A 180 -6.81 -12.20 -15.92
C ASP A 180 -5.42 -12.81 -16.17
N ALA A 181 -4.84 -12.56 -17.34
CA ALA A 181 -3.58 -13.19 -17.76
C ALA A 181 -2.41 -12.95 -16.78
N ILE A 182 -2.30 -11.75 -16.20
CA ILE A 182 -1.16 -11.43 -15.32
C ILE A 182 -1.20 -12.24 -14.03
N LEU A 183 -2.37 -12.33 -13.39
CA LEU A 183 -2.50 -13.08 -12.14
C LEU A 183 -2.39 -14.59 -12.43
N THR A 184 -2.88 -15.05 -13.58
CA THR A 184 -2.66 -16.42 -14.06
C THR A 184 -1.17 -16.74 -14.21
N ASP A 185 -0.43 -15.92 -14.93
CA ASP A 185 1.02 -16.11 -15.14
C ASP A 185 1.78 -16.11 -13.82
N VAL A 186 1.42 -15.22 -12.89
CA VAL A 186 2.00 -15.18 -11.55
C VAL A 186 1.76 -16.49 -10.80
N LEU A 187 0.51 -16.96 -10.73
CA LEU A 187 0.17 -18.15 -9.96
C LEU A 187 0.77 -19.42 -10.56
N LEU A 188 0.86 -19.51 -11.89
CA LEU A 188 1.57 -20.59 -12.57
C LEU A 188 3.06 -20.58 -12.22
N GLY A 189 3.71 -19.41 -12.29
CA GLY A 189 5.13 -19.29 -11.92
C GLY A 189 5.40 -19.65 -10.46
N VAL A 190 4.52 -19.25 -9.52
CA VAL A 190 4.64 -19.63 -8.11
C VAL A 190 4.43 -21.13 -7.93
N ARG A 191 3.49 -21.75 -8.65
CA ARG A 191 3.25 -23.19 -8.62
C ARG A 191 4.46 -23.99 -9.08
N GLU A 192 5.05 -23.62 -10.21
CA GLU A 192 6.27 -24.28 -10.72
C GLU A 192 7.43 -24.20 -9.72
N ARG A 193 7.61 -23.05 -9.07
CA ARG A 193 8.65 -22.90 -8.04
C ARG A 193 8.34 -23.72 -6.78
N ALA A 194 7.08 -23.80 -6.38
CA ALA A 194 6.66 -24.54 -5.20
C ALA A 194 6.85 -26.06 -5.34
N ASP A 195 6.99 -26.60 -6.55
CA ASP A 195 7.24 -28.03 -6.75
C ASP A 195 8.49 -28.54 -6.03
N LEU A 196 9.49 -27.66 -5.87
CA LEU A 196 10.74 -27.93 -5.17
C LEU A 196 10.65 -27.75 -3.65
N GLU A 197 9.53 -27.25 -3.14
CA GLU A 197 9.34 -26.89 -1.74
C GLU A 197 8.65 -27.99 -0.93
N SER A 198 8.35 -27.70 0.35
CA SER A 198 7.62 -28.63 1.20
C SER A 198 6.21 -28.92 0.69
N THR A 199 5.64 -30.08 1.08
CA THR A 199 4.25 -30.43 0.73
C THR A 199 3.26 -29.37 1.19
N LEU A 200 3.49 -28.74 2.35
CA LEU A 200 2.63 -27.67 2.85
C LEU A 200 2.60 -26.47 1.88
N MET A 201 3.77 -26.04 1.38
CA MET A 201 3.85 -24.90 0.44
C MET A 201 3.16 -25.22 -0.88
N ARG A 202 3.37 -26.43 -1.42
CA ARG A 202 2.65 -26.89 -2.63
C ARG A 202 1.14 -26.85 -2.43
N LEU A 203 0.65 -27.38 -1.30
CA LEU A 203 -0.77 -27.39 -0.99
C LEU A 203 -1.33 -25.98 -0.83
N ALA A 204 -0.57 -25.06 -0.24
CA ALA A 204 -1.00 -23.68 -0.08
C ALA A 204 -1.15 -22.96 -1.44
N VAL A 205 -0.20 -23.15 -2.37
CA VAL A 205 -0.32 -22.62 -3.74
C VAL A 205 -1.51 -23.22 -4.47
N VAL A 206 -1.66 -24.55 -4.42
CA VAL A 206 -2.81 -25.24 -5.04
C VAL A 206 -4.12 -24.72 -4.46
N GLY A 207 -4.17 -24.49 -3.13
CA GLY A 207 -5.33 -23.92 -2.45
C GLY A 207 -5.69 -22.53 -2.98
N LEU A 208 -4.70 -21.65 -3.16
CA LEU A 208 -4.93 -20.31 -3.73
C LEU A 208 -5.41 -20.37 -5.19
N VAL A 209 -4.84 -21.24 -6.01
CA VAL A 209 -5.28 -21.44 -7.40
C VAL A 209 -6.73 -21.93 -7.43
N ARG A 210 -7.07 -22.92 -6.59
CA ARG A 210 -8.45 -23.43 -6.45
C ARG A 210 -9.42 -22.36 -5.98
N LEU A 211 -9.04 -21.57 -4.97
CA LEU A 211 -9.83 -20.45 -4.47
C LEU A 211 -10.21 -19.47 -5.60
N ARG A 212 -9.27 -19.21 -6.52
CA ARG A 212 -9.52 -18.36 -7.69
C ARG A 212 -10.39 -19.05 -8.74
N GLU A 213 -10.11 -20.31 -9.07
CA GLU A 213 -10.87 -21.11 -10.06
C GLU A 213 -12.34 -21.29 -9.65
N ASP A 214 -12.59 -21.52 -8.36
CA ASP A 214 -13.93 -21.68 -7.79
C ASP A 214 -14.66 -20.32 -7.63
N GLY A 215 -13.95 -19.23 -7.89
CA GLY A 215 -14.39 -17.86 -7.66
C GLY A 215 -14.01 -17.36 -6.27
N TRP A 216 -13.50 -16.14 -6.21
CA TRP A 216 -13.17 -15.51 -4.94
C TRP A 216 -14.41 -15.42 -4.04
N PRO A 217 -14.27 -15.70 -2.73
CA PRO A 217 -15.37 -15.53 -1.79
C PRO A 217 -15.85 -14.07 -1.83
N SER A 218 -17.17 -13.87 -1.85
CA SER A 218 -17.72 -12.53 -1.72
C SER A 218 -17.40 -11.99 -0.32
N GLU A 219 -16.97 -10.72 -0.24
CA GLU A 219 -16.73 -10.01 1.02
C GLU A 219 -18.04 -9.70 1.80
N ASP A 220 -19.14 -10.41 1.53
CA ASP A 220 -20.45 -10.20 2.18
C ASP A 220 -20.55 -10.83 3.58
N LEU A 221 -19.44 -10.85 4.35
CA LEU A 221 -19.39 -11.28 5.76
C LEU A 221 -18.85 -10.17 6.67
#